data_AF-A0AAD2EDL6-F1
#
_entry.id   AF-A0AAD2EDL6-F1
#
_cell.length_a   1.000
_cell.length_b   1.000
_cell.length_c   1.000
_cell.angle_alpha   90.00
_cell.angle_beta   90.00
_cell.angle_gamma   90.00
#
_symmetry.space_group_name_H-M   'P 1'
#
loop_
_entity.id
_entity.type
_entity.pdbx_description
1 polymer ?
#
loop_
_entity_poly.entity_id
_entity_poly.type
_entity_poly.pdbx_seq_one_letter_code
_entity_poly.pdbx_strand_id
1 'polypeptide(L)'
;MQTSYNLVIKFVSFAFESKWTVAWNIMKIRDSCPLNSWIKNSDIDTGSCRDHFQIFYTRFFSSTKPTTASSLRRVSPLLSLLFHRCRFTCDFVSFYLRFWFYPLLQKIMNTLCGPNTELSRCVTNLFNPHLGLAKFNACVLGTRLLPLFSNNSIKEAKVWSKKSGISLSVSSSGTKNVVETAEGSMADGLTYKDAGVDIDAGSELVKRIAKMAPGIGGFGGLFPLGDSYLVAGTDGVGTKLKLAFETEIHETIGIDLVAMSVNDIVTSGAKPLFFLDYFATSHLDVDLAEKVIKGIVSGCQQSDCALLGGETAEMPDFYADGEYDLSGFAVGIVKKESVIDGKNITVGDVLLGLPSSGVHSNGFSLVRRVLKQSGLSLKDQLPGSSVTLGEALMAPTCIYVKQVLDIISKGGVKGIAHITGGGFTDNIPRVFPKGLGAIIYKDSWVVPPVFKWIQEAGRIEDSEMRRTFNMGIGMVLVVNKETALKILGEEHGASTTYRIGEVIHGDGVSYR
;
A
#
# COMPACT_ATOMS: atom_id res chain seq x y z
N MET A 1 46.06 12.33 -3.26
CA MET A 1 44.63 12.50 -2.92
C MET A 1 43.85 11.19 -2.92
N GLN A 2 44.05 10.27 -3.88
CA GLN A 2 43.32 8.98 -3.93
C GLN A 2 43.56 8.06 -2.71
N THR A 3 44.77 8.05 -2.14
CA THR A 3 45.13 7.20 -0.98
C THR A 3 44.48 7.65 0.33
N SER A 4 44.23 8.95 0.48
CA SER A 4 43.59 9.54 1.66
C SER A 4 42.07 9.32 1.66
N TYR A 5 41.45 9.29 0.49
CA TYR A 5 40.01 9.03 0.32
C TYR A 5 39.64 7.58 0.69
N ASN A 6 40.47 6.62 0.28
CA ASN A 6 40.29 5.21 0.62
C ASN A 6 40.50 4.91 2.12
N LEU A 7 41.32 5.71 2.81
CA LEU A 7 41.53 5.56 4.26
C LEU A 7 40.32 6.06 5.06
N VAL A 8 39.68 7.13 4.60
CA VAL A 8 38.46 7.69 5.21
C VAL A 8 37.27 6.75 5.02
N ILE A 9 37.11 6.16 3.82
CA ILE A 9 36.06 5.17 3.58
C ILE A 9 36.27 3.93 4.45
N LYS A 10 37.51 3.41 4.58
CA LYS A 10 37.80 2.29 5.48
C LYS A 10 37.57 2.61 6.96
N PHE A 11 37.83 3.85 7.39
CA PHE A 11 37.60 4.28 8.77
C PHE A 11 36.10 4.44 9.08
N VAL A 12 35.31 4.96 8.14
CA VAL A 12 33.86 5.09 8.27
C VAL A 12 33.17 3.72 8.22
N SER A 13 33.62 2.81 7.34
CA SER A 13 33.13 1.43 7.32
C SER A 13 33.46 0.67 8.61
N PHE A 14 34.68 0.78 9.13
CA PHE A 14 35.07 0.15 10.40
C PHE A 14 34.26 0.68 11.61
N ALA A 15 33.96 1.99 11.63
CA ALA A 15 33.14 2.61 12.66
C ALA A 15 31.65 2.22 12.58
N PHE A 16 31.16 1.88 11.39
CA PHE A 16 29.81 1.33 11.20
C PHE A 16 29.76 -0.15 11.59
N GLU A 17 30.71 -0.98 11.18
CA GLU A 17 30.75 -2.41 11.53
C GLU A 17 30.87 -2.64 13.04
N SER A 18 31.72 -1.88 13.73
CA SER A 18 31.91 -2.02 15.18
C SER A 18 30.69 -1.57 16.01
N LYS A 19 29.83 -0.67 15.50
CA LYS A 19 28.54 -0.34 16.14
C LYS A 19 27.54 -1.50 16.06
N TRP A 20 27.54 -2.26 14.96
CA TRP A 20 26.67 -3.43 14.82
C TRP A 20 27.15 -4.62 15.65
N THR A 21 28.47 -4.83 15.82
CA THR A 21 28.99 -5.89 16.69
C THR A 21 28.70 -5.63 18.18
N VAL A 22 28.75 -4.37 18.62
CA VAL A 22 28.41 -4.00 20.00
C VAL A 22 26.90 -4.11 20.24
N ALA A 23 26.06 -3.67 19.29
CA ALA A 23 24.60 -3.85 19.38
C ALA A 23 24.19 -5.34 19.39
N TRP A 24 24.87 -6.19 18.59
CA TRP A 24 24.61 -7.63 18.53
C TRP A 24 25.04 -8.39 19.79
N ASN A 25 26.16 -8.00 20.41
CA ASN A 25 26.59 -8.59 21.68
C ASN A 25 25.72 -8.14 22.88
N ILE A 26 25.12 -6.94 22.82
CA ILE A 26 24.16 -6.46 23.82
C ILE A 26 22.83 -7.23 23.73
N MET A 27 22.39 -7.62 22.54
CA MET A 27 21.17 -8.43 22.38
C MET A 27 21.34 -9.89 22.84
N LYS A 28 22.56 -10.44 22.86
CA LYS A 28 22.84 -11.81 23.35
C LYS A 28 22.97 -11.94 24.88
N ILE A 29 23.14 -10.86 25.62
CA ILE A 29 23.31 -10.90 27.09
C ILE A 29 21.95 -10.83 27.83
N ARG A 30 20.84 -10.63 27.12
CA ARG A 30 19.52 -10.42 27.74
C ARG A 30 18.81 -11.70 28.19
N ASP A 31 19.27 -12.89 27.77
CA ASP A 31 18.61 -14.17 28.07
C ASP A 31 19.38 -15.11 29.02
N SER A 32 20.38 -14.62 29.77
CA SER A 32 21.06 -15.47 30.77
C SER A 32 21.75 -14.68 31.89
N CYS A 33 20.97 -14.19 32.85
CA CYS A 33 21.45 -14.12 34.24
C CYS A 33 20.31 -13.87 35.25
N PRO A 34 20.05 -14.80 36.17
CA PRO A 34 19.18 -14.59 37.33
C PRO A 34 20.02 -14.16 38.54
N LEU A 35 19.86 -12.95 39.05
CA LEU A 35 20.20 -12.66 40.45
C LEU A 35 19.55 -11.36 40.93
N ASN A 36 18.44 -11.56 41.64
CA ASN A 36 17.91 -10.64 42.62
C ASN A 36 18.91 -10.42 43.76
N SER A 37 18.72 -9.31 44.47
CA SER A 37 19.39 -8.88 45.72
C SER A 37 20.72 -8.16 45.53
N TRP A 38 20.65 -6.83 45.39
CA TRP A 38 21.51 -5.83 46.04
C TRP A 38 20.98 -4.42 45.71
N ILE A 39 19.73 -4.17 46.11
CA ILE A 39 19.22 -2.81 46.30
C ILE A 39 19.04 -2.66 47.81
N LYS A 40 20.04 -2.11 48.48
CA LYS A 40 19.92 -1.45 49.78
C LYS A 40 21.20 -0.67 50.06
N ASN A 41 21.01 0.62 50.30
CA ASN A 41 21.95 1.59 50.88
C ASN A 41 23.16 2.00 50.04
N SER A 42 23.03 3.11 49.31
CA SER A 42 23.99 4.22 49.34
C SER A 42 23.45 5.40 48.55
N ASP A 43 23.27 6.54 49.22
CA ASP A 43 23.19 7.85 48.60
C ASP A 43 24.43 8.08 47.72
N ILE A 44 24.23 8.36 46.43
CA ILE A 44 25.31 8.85 45.56
C ILE A 44 24.83 10.13 44.88
N ASP A 45 25.42 11.20 45.37
CA ASP A 45 25.29 12.60 44.97
C ASP A 45 25.70 12.82 43.50
N THR A 46 24.86 13.53 42.75
CA THR A 46 25.02 13.78 41.30
C THR A 46 26.04 14.89 40.98
N GLY A 47 26.67 15.50 41.99
CA GLY A 47 27.73 16.51 41.82
C GLY A 47 29.11 15.98 41.41
N SER A 48 29.42 14.70 41.66
CA SER A 48 30.81 14.19 41.62
C SER A 48 31.35 13.79 40.24
N CYS A 49 30.51 13.56 39.23
CA CYS A 49 30.99 13.14 37.89
C CYS A 49 31.60 14.29 37.08
N ARG A 50 31.10 15.52 37.27
CA ARG A 50 31.58 16.70 36.52
C ARG A 50 32.99 17.11 36.97
N ASP A 51 33.24 17.08 38.27
CA ASP A 51 34.52 17.50 38.85
C ASP A 51 35.64 16.50 38.57
N HIS A 52 35.34 15.19 38.60
CA HIS A 52 36.30 14.17 38.21
C HIS A 52 36.69 14.23 36.73
N PHE A 53 35.76 14.62 35.84
CA PHE A 53 36.03 14.77 34.41
C PHE A 53 36.86 16.02 34.11
N GLN A 54 36.61 17.13 34.83
CA GLN A 54 37.37 18.38 34.72
C GLN A 54 38.82 18.21 35.18
N ILE A 55 39.05 17.45 36.26
CA ILE A 55 40.39 17.11 36.77
C ILE A 55 41.15 16.23 35.75
N PHE A 56 40.47 15.26 35.12
CA PHE A 56 41.06 14.43 34.07
C PHE A 56 41.44 15.24 32.82
N TYR A 57 40.57 16.15 32.38
CA TYR A 57 40.80 17.04 31.24
C TYR A 57 42.02 17.95 31.46
N THR A 58 42.13 18.55 32.66
CA THR A 58 43.20 19.50 33.00
C THR A 58 44.57 18.82 33.12
N ARG A 59 44.63 17.58 33.62
CA ARG A 59 45.89 16.81 33.73
C ARG A 59 46.35 16.17 32.41
N PHE A 60 45.42 15.80 31.53
CA PHE A 60 45.78 15.12 30.27
C PHE A 60 46.26 16.12 29.19
N PHE A 61 45.62 17.28 29.08
CA PHE A 61 45.95 18.28 28.04
C PHE A 61 47.07 19.26 28.41
N SER A 62 47.52 19.29 29.67
CA SER A 62 48.70 20.06 30.08
C SER A 62 50.04 19.37 29.76
N SER A 63 50.05 18.06 29.46
CA SER A 63 51.31 17.29 29.34
C SER A 63 51.55 16.56 28.02
N THR A 64 50.62 16.54 27.04
CA THR A 64 50.87 15.85 25.76
C THR A 64 50.26 16.54 24.54
N LYS A 65 51.09 16.88 23.55
CA LYS A 65 50.66 17.15 22.16
C LYS A 65 50.56 15.81 21.43
N PRO A 66 49.39 15.32 21.00
CA PRO A 66 49.29 14.05 20.30
C PRO A 66 49.38 14.27 18.78
N THR A 67 50.50 13.87 18.17
CA THR A 67 50.74 14.00 16.72
C THR A 67 50.75 12.67 15.96
N THR A 68 50.43 11.52 16.57
CA THR A 68 50.42 10.21 15.85
C THR A 68 49.38 9.20 16.37
N ALA A 69 48.91 8.33 15.46
CA ALA A 69 47.85 7.32 15.68
C ALA A 69 48.12 6.26 16.79
N SER A 70 49.35 6.17 17.29
CA SER A 70 49.74 5.29 18.39
C SER A 70 49.22 5.75 19.76
N SER A 71 48.97 7.05 19.94
CA SER A 71 48.50 7.64 21.21
C SER A 71 47.04 7.25 21.54
N LEU A 72 46.22 7.03 20.51
CA LEU A 72 44.79 6.72 20.65
C LEU A 72 44.51 5.28 21.10
N ARG A 73 45.43 4.33 20.87
CA ARG A 73 45.26 2.93 21.32
C ARG A 73 45.36 2.74 22.84
N ARG A 74 45.99 3.67 23.56
CA ARG A 74 46.06 3.64 25.04
C ARG A 74 44.82 4.19 25.74
N VAL A 75 43.90 4.80 24.99
CA VAL A 75 42.70 5.49 25.52
C VAL A 75 41.50 4.53 25.65
N SER A 76 41.51 3.41 24.92
CA SER A 76 40.42 2.42 24.86
C SER A 76 40.08 1.73 26.20
N PRO A 77 41.03 1.36 27.07
CA PRO A 77 40.67 0.67 28.33
C PRO A 77 40.12 1.60 29.40
N LEU A 78 40.53 2.88 29.40
CA LEU A 78 40.10 3.87 30.39
C LEU A 78 38.70 4.43 30.10
N LEU A 79 38.31 4.54 28.83
CA LEU A 79 36.94 4.89 28.45
C LEU A 79 35.97 3.75 28.78
N SER A 80 36.37 2.50 28.58
CA SER A 80 35.56 1.33 28.97
C SER A 80 35.16 1.35 30.46
N LEU A 81 36.05 1.81 31.34
CA LEU A 81 35.78 1.90 32.78
C LEU A 81 34.82 3.05 33.15
N LEU A 82 34.82 4.16 32.41
CA LEU A 82 33.85 5.25 32.56
C LEU A 82 32.45 4.84 32.05
N PHE A 83 32.41 4.04 30.98
CA PHE A 83 31.17 3.54 30.37
C PHE A 83 30.40 2.56 31.27
N HIS A 84 31.08 1.83 32.16
CA HIS A 84 30.41 0.88 33.05
C HIS A 84 29.74 1.52 34.28
N ARG A 85 30.14 2.75 34.65
CA ARG A 85 29.65 3.43 35.87
C ARG A 85 28.60 4.53 35.65
N CYS A 86 28.38 5.00 34.42
CA CYS A 86 27.38 6.03 34.13
C CYS A 86 26.16 5.42 33.43
N ARG A 87 25.00 5.39 34.10
CA ARG A 87 23.71 5.14 33.44
C ARG A 87 23.45 6.29 32.44
N PHE A 88 23.14 5.94 31.20
CA PHE A 88 22.92 6.89 30.10
C PHE A 88 21.69 7.77 30.37
N THR A 89 21.90 9.09 30.46
CA THR A 89 20.86 10.10 30.19
C THR A 89 21.16 10.77 28.84
N CYS A 90 20.14 11.34 28.20
CA CYS A 90 20.21 12.01 26.89
C CYS A 90 21.33 13.08 26.80
N ASP A 91 21.82 13.57 27.93
CA ASP A 91 22.85 14.60 28.03
C ASP A 91 24.23 14.16 27.52
N PHE A 92 24.58 12.86 27.60
CA PHE A 92 25.89 12.39 27.15
C PHE A 92 26.03 12.40 25.62
N VAL A 93 24.96 12.05 24.90
CA VAL A 93 24.96 12.07 23.42
C VAL A 93 25.00 13.51 22.93
N SER A 94 24.25 14.41 23.57
CA SER A 94 24.29 15.85 23.29
C SER A 94 25.69 16.43 23.55
N PHE A 95 26.33 16.07 24.67
CA PHE A 95 27.68 16.50 24.98
C PHE A 95 28.74 15.96 24.00
N TYR A 96 28.68 14.68 23.64
CA TYR A 96 29.62 14.06 22.70
C TYR A 96 29.53 14.69 21.31
N LEU A 97 28.32 14.93 20.81
CA LEU A 97 28.12 15.59 19.53
C LEU A 97 28.64 17.03 19.57
N ARG A 98 28.29 17.78 20.62
CA ARG A 98 28.57 19.22 20.73
C ARG A 98 30.04 19.55 20.98
N PHE A 99 30.73 18.77 21.81
CA PHE A 99 32.09 19.09 22.26
C PHE A 99 33.18 18.22 21.63
N TRP A 100 32.81 17.12 20.95
CA TRP A 100 33.79 16.21 20.36
C TRP A 100 33.60 16.02 18.85
N PHE A 101 32.39 15.68 18.40
CA PHE A 101 32.15 15.37 16.99
C PHE A 101 32.19 16.62 16.10
N TYR A 102 31.43 17.68 16.43
CA TYR A 102 31.39 18.90 15.61
C TYR A 102 32.73 19.64 15.53
N PRO A 103 33.49 19.85 16.63
CA PRO A 103 34.79 20.50 16.55
C PRO A 103 35.81 19.70 15.75
N LEU A 104 35.79 18.37 15.85
CA LEU A 104 36.68 17.50 15.09
C LEU A 104 36.36 17.55 13.59
N LEU A 105 35.08 17.48 13.23
CA LEU A 105 34.60 17.60 11.86
C LEU A 105 34.99 18.96 11.26
N GLN A 106 34.85 20.04 12.03
CA GLN A 106 35.21 21.38 11.59
C GLN A 106 36.73 21.55 11.40
N LYS A 107 37.54 20.93 12.28
CA LYS A 107 39.00 20.92 12.13
C LYS A 107 39.46 20.14 10.89
N ILE A 108 38.82 19.01 10.60
CA ILE A 108 39.06 18.21 9.39
C ILE A 108 38.69 19.02 8.13
N MET A 109 37.53 19.67 8.14
CA MET A 109 37.05 20.47 7.01
C MET A 109 37.91 21.72 6.75
N ASN A 110 38.34 22.43 7.80
CA ASN A 110 39.25 23.58 7.66
C ASN A 110 40.64 23.18 7.13
N THR A 111 41.08 21.95 7.40
CA THR A 111 42.34 21.41 6.88
C THR A 111 42.22 20.97 5.42
N LEU A 112 41.04 20.51 5.00
CA LEU A 112 40.79 20.03 3.63
C LEU A 112 40.40 21.14 2.64
N CYS A 113 39.63 22.14 3.08
CA CYS A 113 39.02 23.15 2.19
C CYS A 113 39.55 24.58 2.39
N GLY A 114 40.50 24.77 3.32
CA GLY A 114 40.98 26.10 3.71
C GLY A 114 39.98 26.87 4.58
N PRO A 115 40.45 27.74 5.49
CA PRO A 115 39.64 28.31 6.57
C PRO A 115 38.54 29.30 6.15
N ASN A 116 38.50 29.75 4.89
CA ASN A 116 37.56 30.79 4.41
C ASN A 116 36.96 30.45 3.03
N THR A 117 36.37 29.26 2.87
CA THR A 117 35.53 28.93 1.71
C THR A 117 34.05 28.93 2.10
N GLU A 118 33.16 29.42 1.23
CA GLU A 118 31.69 29.46 1.41
C GLU A 118 31.11 28.09 1.80
N LEU A 119 31.75 26.99 1.38
CA LEU A 119 31.40 25.61 1.77
C LEU A 119 31.57 25.36 3.27
N SER A 120 32.65 25.90 3.88
CA SER A 120 32.89 25.81 5.33
C SER A 120 31.81 26.59 6.11
N ARG A 121 31.37 27.75 5.59
CA ARG A 121 30.26 28.53 6.18
C ARG A 121 28.90 27.83 6.07
N CYS A 122 28.58 27.23 4.92
CA CYS A 122 27.33 26.50 4.72
C CYS A 122 27.18 25.31 5.67
N VAL A 123 28.24 24.52 5.83
CA VAL A 123 28.22 23.35 6.73
C VAL A 123 28.17 23.78 8.19
N THR A 124 28.85 24.86 8.58
CA THR A 124 28.79 25.39 9.96
C THR A 124 27.39 25.86 10.35
N ASN A 125 26.62 26.42 9.40
CA ASN A 125 25.26 26.89 9.64
C ASN A 125 24.19 25.79 9.62
N LEU A 126 24.45 24.65 8.97
CA LEU A 126 23.56 23.49 8.96
C LEU A 126 23.48 22.75 10.31
N PHE A 127 24.47 22.95 11.19
CA PHE A 127 24.62 22.17 12.42
C PHE A 127 24.69 23.04 13.69
N ASN A 128 24.30 24.31 13.62
CA ASN A 128 24.25 25.19 14.79
C ASN A 128 22.92 25.00 15.55
N PRO A 129 22.90 24.42 16.77
CA PRO A 129 21.66 24.10 17.49
C PRO A 129 20.97 25.34 18.10
N HIS A 130 21.46 26.55 17.85
CA HIS A 130 20.87 27.80 18.35
C HIS A 130 20.01 28.57 17.33
N LEU A 131 19.81 28.06 16.11
CA LEU A 131 18.91 28.66 15.12
C LEU A 131 17.61 27.85 15.04
N GLY A 132 16.60 28.32 15.77
CA GLY A 132 15.25 27.77 15.73
C GLY A 132 14.58 27.90 14.35
N LEU A 133 13.66 26.99 14.07
CA LEU A 133 12.78 26.94 12.91
C LEU A 133 12.01 28.24 12.69
N ALA A 134 12.57 29.21 11.97
CA ALA A 134 11.83 30.30 11.35
C ALA A 134 12.65 30.95 10.22
N LYS A 135 12.06 31.02 9.02
CA LYS A 135 12.50 31.69 7.78
C LYS A 135 13.53 30.96 6.91
N PHE A 136 13.02 30.08 6.04
CA PHE A 136 13.57 29.89 4.70
C PHE A 136 12.46 30.20 3.69
N ASN A 137 12.32 31.48 3.32
CA ASN A 137 11.49 31.92 2.21
C ASN A 137 12.40 32.46 1.10
N ALA A 138 11.97 32.18 -0.13
CA ALA A 138 12.63 32.47 -1.39
C ALA A 138 13.32 33.84 -1.46
N CYS A 139 14.64 33.83 -1.67
CA CYS A 139 15.38 34.87 -2.39
C CYS A 139 16.85 34.46 -2.51
N VAL A 140 17.23 33.72 -3.57
CA VAL A 140 18.47 33.93 -4.36
C VAL A 140 18.24 33.20 -5.70
N LEU A 141 17.33 33.76 -6.51
CA LEU A 141 17.22 33.47 -7.92
C LEU A 141 17.60 34.79 -8.61
N GLY A 142 18.88 34.94 -8.93
CA GLY A 142 19.39 36.16 -9.54
C GLY A 142 20.88 36.33 -9.35
N THR A 143 21.62 36.22 -10.46
CA THR A 143 23.00 36.68 -10.65
C THR A 143 24.14 35.91 -9.96
N ARG A 144 24.69 34.91 -10.66
CA ARG A 144 26.13 34.72 -10.98
C ARG A 144 26.37 33.27 -11.42
N LEU A 145 25.97 32.98 -12.66
CA LEU A 145 26.52 31.88 -13.44
C LEU A 145 27.65 32.44 -14.31
N LEU A 146 28.77 31.70 -14.37
CA LEU A 146 30.05 31.93 -15.06
C LEU A 146 31.07 32.74 -14.22
N PRO A 147 32.29 32.23 -13.93
CA PRO A 147 33.10 31.31 -14.75
C PRO A 147 33.74 30.14 -13.96
N LEU A 148 33.41 28.89 -14.29
CA LEU A 148 34.29 27.73 -14.07
C LEU A 148 34.07 26.71 -15.20
N PHE A 149 34.31 27.16 -16.43
CA PHE A 149 34.62 26.29 -17.56
C PHE A 149 36.13 26.28 -17.76
N SER A 150 36.83 25.41 -17.02
CA SER A 150 38.10 24.86 -17.48
C SER A 150 38.34 23.52 -16.76
N ASN A 151 37.71 22.47 -17.29
CA ASN A 151 38.36 21.19 -17.57
C ASN A 151 37.29 20.23 -18.06
N ASN A 152 37.48 19.78 -19.30
CA ASN A 152 36.67 18.77 -19.97
C ASN A 152 36.54 17.53 -19.08
N SER A 153 35.34 17.22 -18.59
CA SER A 153 34.81 15.87 -18.32
C SER A 153 33.44 15.93 -17.60
N ILE A 154 32.41 16.50 -18.22
CA ILE A 154 31.00 16.22 -17.86
C ILE A 154 30.21 16.14 -19.16
N LYS A 155 29.65 14.97 -19.48
CA LYS A 155 28.91 14.74 -20.75
C LYS A 155 27.39 14.90 -20.63
N GLU A 156 26.83 15.08 -19.44
CA GLU A 156 25.40 15.36 -19.24
C GLU A 156 25.13 15.88 -17.82
N ALA A 157 24.20 16.83 -17.69
CA ALA A 157 23.62 17.23 -16.41
C ALA A 157 22.09 17.27 -16.55
N LYS A 158 21.39 16.45 -15.76
CA LYS A 158 19.93 16.48 -15.63
C LYS A 158 19.56 17.07 -14.27
N VAL A 159 18.75 18.12 -14.28
CA VAL A 159 18.15 18.69 -13.08
C VAL A 159 16.65 18.41 -13.13
N TRP A 160 16.12 17.83 -12.04
CA TRP A 160 14.70 17.50 -11.93
C TRP A 160 14.04 18.27 -10.78
N SER A 161 12.95 18.97 -11.08
CA SER A 161 12.10 19.65 -10.09
C SER A 161 10.77 18.91 -9.93
N LYS A 162 10.57 18.27 -8.77
CA LYS A 162 9.35 17.52 -8.41
C LYS A 162 8.08 18.39 -8.32
N LYS A 163 8.19 19.73 -8.33
CA LYS A 163 7.05 20.65 -8.18
C LYS A 163 6.51 21.24 -9.49
N SER A 164 7.20 21.04 -10.61
CA SER A 164 6.83 21.69 -11.90
C SER A 164 7.00 20.81 -13.13
N GLY A 165 7.53 19.59 -13.02
CA GLY A 165 7.62 18.65 -14.15
C GLY A 165 8.64 19.02 -15.24
N ILE A 166 9.38 20.12 -15.10
CA ILE A 166 10.33 20.58 -16.12
C ILE A 166 11.67 19.85 -15.95
N SER A 167 12.15 19.23 -17.04
CA SER A 167 13.53 18.76 -17.18
C SER A 167 14.27 19.67 -18.15
N LEU A 168 15.42 20.20 -17.75
CA LEU A 168 16.33 20.92 -18.62
C LEU A 168 17.57 20.06 -18.86
N SER A 169 17.84 19.74 -20.12
CA SER A 169 19.10 19.13 -20.56
C SER A 169 19.87 20.16 -21.40
N VAL A 170 21.17 20.28 -21.13
CA VAL A 170 22.08 21.08 -21.96
C VAL A 170 23.18 20.15 -22.46
N SER A 171 23.24 19.95 -23.78
CA SER A 171 24.32 19.22 -24.44
C SER A 171 25.14 20.18 -25.29
N SER A 172 26.47 20.12 -25.15
CA SER A 172 27.40 20.93 -25.94
C SER A 172 27.92 20.13 -27.12
N SER A 173 27.23 20.17 -28.25
CA SER A 173 27.84 19.82 -29.55
C SER A 173 27.08 20.45 -30.72
N GLY A 174 27.70 21.46 -31.32
CA GLY A 174 27.67 21.79 -32.76
C GLY A 174 26.32 21.87 -33.49
N THR A 175 25.87 23.09 -33.76
CA THR A 175 25.11 23.52 -34.96
C THR A 175 24.09 22.55 -35.54
N LYS A 176 22.82 22.70 -35.14
CA LYS A 176 21.62 22.60 -36.00
C LYS A 176 20.43 23.18 -35.23
N ASN A 177 19.90 24.31 -35.68
CA ASN A 177 18.65 24.86 -35.16
C ASN A 177 17.50 24.01 -35.72
N VAL A 178 16.94 23.14 -34.87
CA VAL A 178 15.62 22.53 -35.10
C VAL A 178 14.68 23.19 -34.10
N VAL A 179 13.73 23.97 -34.60
CA VAL A 179 12.59 24.43 -33.82
C VAL A 179 11.60 23.29 -33.79
N GLU A 180 11.70 22.43 -32.77
CA GLU A 180 10.58 21.56 -32.41
C GLU A 180 9.54 22.42 -31.72
N THR A 181 8.44 22.67 -32.42
CA THR A 181 7.20 23.10 -31.79
C THR A 181 6.81 22.04 -30.78
N ALA A 182 6.80 22.41 -29.50
CA ALA A 182 6.24 21.58 -28.46
C ALA A 182 4.77 21.34 -28.79
N GLU A 183 4.48 20.19 -29.38
CA GLU A 183 3.17 19.56 -29.25
C GLU A 183 2.92 19.48 -27.74
N GLY A 184 1.88 20.17 -27.29
CA GLY A 184 1.47 20.14 -25.89
C GLY A 184 1.42 18.69 -25.44
N SER A 185 2.08 18.38 -24.33
CA SER A 185 2.05 17.06 -23.72
C SER A 185 0.61 16.54 -23.73
N MET A 186 0.31 15.56 -24.58
CA MET A 186 -0.84 14.69 -24.42
C MET A 186 -0.70 14.18 -22.98
N ALA A 187 -1.53 14.68 -22.06
CA ALA A 187 -1.51 14.14 -20.71
C ALA A 187 -1.95 12.69 -20.84
N ASP A 188 -1.00 11.76 -20.65
CA ASP A 188 -1.22 10.32 -20.74
C ASP A 188 -2.42 9.92 -19.87
N GLY A 189 -3.25 9.01 -20.40
CA GLY A 189 -4.42 8.49 -19.68
C GLY A 189 -4.03 7.82 -18.37
N LEU A 190 -4.86 7.97 -17.33
CA LEU A 190 -4.55 7.38 -16.02
C LEU A 190 -4.70 5.85 -16.04
N THR A 191 -3.75 5.14 -15.43
CA THR A 191 -3.87 3.70 -15.15
C THR A 191 -3.99 3.41 -13.65
N TYR A 192 -4.51 2.25 -13.28
CA TYR A 192 -4.59 1.79 -11.89
C TYR A 192 -3.20 1.52 -11.30
N LYS A 193 -2.26 1.11 -12.15
CA LYS A 193 -0.84 1.03 -11.79
C LYS A 193 -0.27 2.39 -11.46
N ASP A 194 -0.53 3.40 -12.29
CA ASP A 194 -0.15 4.77 -11.94
C ASP A 194 -0.75 5.13 -10.60
N ALA A 195 -2.02 4.75 -10.36
CA ALA A 195 -2.76 4.94 -9.11
C ALA A 195 -2.08 4.39 -7.85
N GLY A 196 -1.09 3.51 -8.02
CA GLY A 196 -0.29 2.92 -6.95
C GLY A 196 -0.64 1.46 -6.67
N VAL A 197 -1.45 0.83 -7.52
CA VAL A 197 -1.89 -0.57 -7.35
C VAL A 197 -1.44 -1.42 -8.53
N ASP A 198 -0.57 -2.40 -8.27
CA ASP A 198 -0.01 -3.29 -9.28
C ASP A 198 -0.69 -4.67 -9.25
N ILE A 199 -1.68 -4.87 -10.12
CA ILE A 199 -2.44 -6.14 -10.24
C ILE A 199 -1.51 -7.30 -10.68
N ASP A 200 -0.49 -7.01 -11.51
CA ASP A 200 0.45 -8.01 -12.00
C ASP A 200 1.35 -8.52 -10.88
N ALA A 201 1.81 -7.62 -10.00
CA ALA A 201 2.58 -7.98 -8.81
C ALA A 201 1.77 -8.87 -7.85
N GLY A 202 0.49 -8.55 -7.64
CA GLY A 202 -0.42 -9.39 -6.85
C GLY A 202 -0.60 -10.78 -7.46
N SER A 203 -0.85 -10.85 -8.76
CA SER A 203 -1.00 -12.10 -9.50
C SER A 203 0.25 -12.97 -9.46
N GLU A 204 1.44 -12.36 -9.56
CA GLU A 204 2.72 -13.05 -9.45
C GLU A 204 2.95 -13.60 -8.03
N LEU A 205 2.58 -12.87 -6.99
CA LEU A 205 2.66 -13.35 -5.61
C LEU A 205 1.76 -14.58 -5.42
N VAL A 206 0.51 -14.53 -5.90
CA VAL A 206 -0.42 -15.68 -5.84
C VAL A 206 0.18 -16.90 -6.55
N LYS A 207 0.77 -16.72 -7.75
CA LYS A 207 1.45 -17.81 -8.48
C LYS A 207 2.62 -18.42 -7.69
N ARG A 208 3.38 -17.61 -6.94
CA ARG A 208 4.47 -18.10 -6.09
C ARG A 208 3.95 -18.84 -4.86
N ILE A 209 2.91 -18.31 -4.21
CA ILE A 209 2.28 -18.94 -3.05
C ILE A 209 1.67 -20.28 -3.45
N ALA A 210 0.99 -20.38 -4.59
CA ALA A 210 0.39 -21.63 -5.08
C ALA A 210 1.42 -22.76 -5.28
N LYS A 211 2.70 -22.44 -5.50
CA LYS A 211 3.80 -23.42 -5.55
C LYS A 211 4.20 -23.93 -4.17
N MET A 212 4.05 -23.11 -3.13
CA MET A 212 4.42 -23.45 -1.74
C MET A 212 3.25 -24.08 -0.96
N ALA A 213 2.03 -23.65 -1.26
CA ALA A 213 0.79 -24.08 -0.65
C ALA A 213 -0.21 -24.45 -1.76
N PRO A 214 -0.19 -25.72 -2.22
CA PRO A 214 -1.14 -26.21 -3.22
C PRO A 214 -2.58 -26.03 -2.71
N GLY A 215 -3.45 -25.41 -3.52
CA GLY A 215 -4.83 -25.09 -3.16
C GLY A 215 -5.14 -23.60 -3.05
N ILE A 216 -4.13 -22.72 -3.15
CA ILE A 216 -4.30 -21.27 -3.23
C ILE A 216 -4.43 -20.82 -4.70
N GLY A 217 -5.34 -19.88 -4.98
CA GLY A 217 -5.49 -19.23 -6.28
C GLY A 217 -6.93 -19.14 -6.82
N GLY A 218 -7.88 -19.85 -6.21
CA GLY A 218 -9.31 -19.62 -6.41
C GLY A 218 -9.85 -18.49 -5.53
N PHE A 219 -11.14 -18.16 -5.66
CA PHE A 219 -11.80 -17.14 -4.84
C PHE A 219 -11.95 -17.55 -3.37
N GLY A 220 -11.93 -18.85 -3.04
CA GLY A 220 -11.99 -19.34 -1.66
C GLY A 220 -11.17 -20.60 -1.45
N GLY A 221 -10.71 -20.82 -0.20
CA GLY A 221 -9.96 -22.01 0.20
C GLY A 221 -10.88 -23.15 0.65
N LEU A 222 -10.70 -24.34 0.10
CA LEU A 222 -11.49 -25.54 0.44
C LEU A 222 -10.78 -26.37 1.52
N PHE A 223 -11.49 -26.67 2.61
CA PHE A 223 -11.03 -27.54 3.69
C PHE A 223 -11.99 -28.73 3.88
N PRO A 224 -11.53 -29.98 3.80
CA PRO A 224 -12.42 -31.14 3.88
C PRO A 224 -13.04 -31.31 5.27
N LEU A 225 -14.37 -31.51 5.32
CA LEU A 225 -15.13 -31.80 6.53
C LEU A 225 -16.22 -32.84 6.23
N GLY A 226 -15.96 -34.11 6.57
CA GLY A 226 -16.89 -35.21 6.28
C GLY A 226 -17.16 -35.40 4.79
N ASP A 227 -18.43 -35.34 4.38
CA ASP A 227 -18.92 -35.38 2.99
C ASP A 227 -18.91 -33.99 2.32
N SER A 228 -18.46 -32.97 3.03
CA SER A 228 -18.50 -31.57 2.63
C SER A 228 -17.11 -30.94 2.62
N TYR A 229 -17.03 -29.73 2.09
CA TYR A 229 -15.92 -28.79 2.27
C TYR A 229 -16.40 -27.58 3.07
N LEU A 230 -15.62 -27.15 4.04
CA LEU A 230 -15.65 -25.76 4.50
C LEU A 230 -14.95 -24.90 3.45
N VAL A 231 -15.54 -23.75 3.15
CA VAL A 231 -14.98 -22.79 2.20
C VAL A 231 -14.71 -21.51 2.95
N ALA A 232 -13.44 -21.11 3.04
CA ALA A 232 -13.03 -19.91 3.77
C ALA A 232 -12.52 -18.84 2.80
N GLY A 233 -12.87 -17.59 3.06
CA GLY A 233 -12.41 -16.42 2.33
C GLY A 233 -12.06 -15.30 3.29
N THR A 234 -11.08 -14.49 2.93
CA THR A 234 -10.71 -13.28 3.68
C THR A 234 -10.47 -12.13 2.73
N ASP A 235 -11.00 -10.97 3.06
CA ASP A 235 -10.82 -9.76 2.28
C ASP A 235 -10.96 -8.50 3.15
N GLY A 236 -10.50 -7.37 2.63
CA GLY A 236 -10.70 -6.05 3.21
C GLY A 236 -11.57 -5.18 2.31
N VAL A 237 -11.95 -4.00 2.81
CA VAL A 237 -12.66 -2.99 2.00
C VAL A 237 -11.70 -2.30 1.03
N GLY A 238 -10.45 -2.09 1.45
CA GLY A 238 -9.43 -1.41 0.68
C GLY A 238 -9.65 0.10 0.59
N THR A 239 -9.14 0.72 -0.49
CA THR A 239 -9.04 2.20 -0.57
C THR A 239 -10.36 2.96 -0.67
N LYS A 240 -11.51 2.28 -0.71
CA LYS A 240 -12.84 2.88 -0.53
C LYS A 240 -12.98 3.52 0.87
N LEU A 241 -12.28 3.00 1.88
CA LEU A 241 -12.24 3.57 3.23
C LEU A 241 -11.83 5.05 3.23
N LYS A 242 -10.92 5.47 2.34
CA LYS A 242 -10.55 6.89 2.23
C LYS A 242 -11.70 7.79 1.83
N LEU A 243 -12.65 7.29 1.01
CA LEU A 243 -13.86 8.04 0.69
C LEU A 243 -14.83 8.00 1.86
N ALA A 244 -14.97 6.87 2.55
CA ALA A 244 -15.79 6.76 3.76
C ALA A 244 -15.42 7.83 4.80
N PHE A 245 -14.12 8.06 5.02
CA PHE A 245 -13.64 9.11 5.93
C PHE A 245 -13.95 10.52 5.41
N GLU A 246 -13.83 10.76 4.10
CA GLU A 246 -14.07 12.08 3.50
C GLU A 246 -15.56 12.45 3.45
N THR A 247 -16.44 11.44 3.29
CA THR A 247 -17.90 11.63 3.25
C THR A 247 -18.58 11.43 4.59
N GLU A 248 -17.87 10.90 5.59
CA GLU A 248 -18.42 10.46 6.89
C GLU A 248 -19.52 9.39 6.75
N ILE A 249 -19.47 8.58 5.67
CA ILE A 249 -20.43 7.50 5.40
C ILE A 249 -19.78 6.19 5.85
N HIS A 250 -20.13 5.75 7.06
CA HIS A 250 -19.55 4.57 7.69
C HIS A 250 -20.55 3.42 7.82
N GLU A 251 -21.84 3.73 7.76
CA GLU A 251 -22.97 2.82 8.02
C GLU A 251 -23.06 1.70 6.98
N THR A 252 -22.59 1.94 5.75
CA THR A 252 -22.65 0.97 4.64
C THR A 252 -21.33 0.26 4.38
N ILE A 253 -20.22 0.73 4.94
CA ILE A 253 -18.88 0.19 4.64
C ILE A 253 -18.70 -1.24 5.17
N GLY A 254 -19.40 -1.58 6.25
CA GLY A 254 -19.44 -2.95 6.76
C GLY A 254 -20.15 -3.92 5.81
N ILE A 255 -21.08 -3.43 4.98
CA ILE A 255 -21.71 -4.25 3.93
C ILE A 255 -20.68 -4.56 2.85
N ASP A 256 -19.86 -3.58 2.44
CA ASP A 256 -18.75 -3.81 1.50
C ASP A 256 -17.80 -4.88 2.02
N LEU A 257 -17.41 -4.79 3.31
CA LEU A 257 -16.52 -5.78 3.94
C LEU A 257 -17.08 -7.20 3.85
N VAL A 258 -18.35 -7.39 4.21
CA VAL A 258 -18.99 -8.71 4.15
C VAL A 258 -19.12 -9.19 2.72
N ALA A 259 -19.58 -8.31 1.82
CA ALA A 259 -19.83 -8.64 0.42
C ALA A 259 -18.58 -9.17 -0.28
N MET A 260 -17.41 -8.57 -0.05
CA MET A 260 -16.15 -9.01 -0.65
C MET A 260 -15.86 -10.49 -0.33
N SER A 261 -15.91 -10.90 0.94
CA SER A 261 -15.61 -12.28 1.32
C SER A 261 -16.74 -13.27 0.99
N VAL A 262 -18.01 -12.91 1.19
CA VAL A 262 -19.14 -13.85 0.98
C VAL A 262 -19.41 -14.12 -0.51
N ASN A 263 -19.22 -13.11 -1.37
CA ASN A 263 -19.35 -13.28 -2.81
C ASN A 263 -18.23 -14.15 -3.38
N ASP A 264 -17.06 -14.15 -2.77
CA ASP A 264 -15.95 -15.01 -3.16
C ASP A 264 -16.20 -16.48 -2.80
N ILE A 265 -16.68 -16.78 -1.58
CA ILE A 265 -16.94 -18.18 -1.20
C ILE A 265 -18.13 -18.79 -1.95
N VAL A 266 -19.15 -17.98 -2.30
CA VAL A 266 -20.32 -18.50 -3.05
C VAL A 266 -19.97 -18.90 -4.50
N THR A 267 -18.83 -18.47 -5.03
CA THR A 267 -18.36 -18.91 -6.36
C THR A 267 -18.14 -20.42 -6.45
N SER A 268 -17.89 -21.08 -5.32
CA SER A 268 -17.73 -22.53 -5.22
C SER A 268 -19.06 -23.26 -5.00
N GLY A 269 -20.17 -22.53 -4.95
CA GLY A 269 -21.49 -23.00 -4.55
C GLY A 269 -21.67 -23.14 -3.03
N ALA A 270 -20.78 -22.54 -2.24
CA ALA A 270 -20.85 -22.63 -0.78
C ALA A 270 -21.94 -21.72 -0.19
N LYS A 271 -22.70 -22.26 0.76
CA LYS A 271 -23.59 -21.46 1.60
C LYS A 271 -22.77 -20.85 2.74
N PRO A 272 -22.72 -19.51 2.90
CA PRO A 272 -22.10 -18.88 4.06
C PRO A 272 -22.73 -19.37 5.38
N LEU A 273 -21.90 -19.63 6.38
CA LEU A 273 -22.33 -20.04 7.73
C LEU A 273 -22.14 -18.90 8.72
N PHE A 274 -20.92 -18.38 8.80
CA PHE A 274 -20.57 -17.31 9.71
C PHE A 274 -19.49 -16.38 9.17
N PHE A 275 -19.40 -15.21 9.79
CA PHE A 275 -18.46 -14.15 9.49
C PHE A 275 -17.72 -13.72 10.77
N LEU A 276 -16.45 -13.33 10.63
CA LEU A 276 -15.69 -12.63 11.65
C LEU A 276 -15.09 -11.35 11.08
N ASP A 277 -14.90 -10.34 11.93
CA ASP A 277 -14.27 -9.07 11.56
C ASP A 277 -13.05 -8.74 12.44
N TYR A 278 -12.14 -7.95 11.88
CA TYR A 278 -11.03 -7.32 12.58
C TYR A 278 -11.03 -5.84 12.24
N PHE A 279 -11.23 -5.01 13.27
CA PHE A 279 -11.27 -3.56 13.19
C PHE A 279 -10.00 -2.98 13.80
N ALA A 280 -9.23 -2.22 13.02
CA ALA A 280 -8.02 -1.55 13.50
C ALA A 280 -8.14 -0.04 13.31
N THR A 281 -7.73 0.75 14.30
CA THR A 281 -7.82 2.22 14.25
C THR A 281 -6.66 2.86 15.01
N SER A 282 -6.43 4.18 14.82
CA SER A 282 -5.53 4.95 15.70
C SER A 282 -6.10 4.97 17.12
N HIS A 283 -7.28 5.56 17.26
CA HIS A 283 -8.05 5.68 18.48
C HIS A 283 -9.49 5.22 18.23
N LEU A 284 -10.08 4.54 19.20
CA LEU A 284 -11.43 4.02 19.08
C LEU A 284 -12.47 5.12 19.33
N ASP A 285 -13.13 5.53 18.26
CA ASP A 285 -14.41 6.22 18.32
C ASP A 285 -15.54 5.17 18.33
N VAL A 286 -16.23 5.07 19.47
CA VAL A 286 -17.26 4.05 19.70
C VAL A 286 -18.48 4.27 18.80
N ASP A 287 -18.90 5.52 18.57
CA ASP A 287 -20.08 5.83 17.77
C ASP A 287 -19.81 5.51 16.28
N LEU A 288 -18.61 5.82 15.81
CA LEU A 288 -18.17 5.46 14.47
C LEU A 288 -18.05 3.93 14.33
N ALA A 289 -17.41 3.25 15.28
CA ALA A 289 -17.28 1.79 15.25
C ALA A 289 -18.66 1.12 15.22
N GLU A 290 -19.62 1.61 16.02
CA GLU A 290 -21.00 1.09 16.03
C GLU A 290 -21.66 1.20 14.64
N LYS A 291 -21.45 2.31 13.92
CA LYS A 291 -21.95 2.48 12.54
C LYS A 291 -21.37 1.43 11.59
N VAL A 292 -20.07 1.17 11.68
CA VAL A 292 -19.39 0.16 10.85
C VAL A 292 -19.93 -1.23 11.17
N ILE A 293 -20.01 -1.60 12.46
CA ILE A 293 -20.53 -2.90 12.89
C ILE A 293 -21.99 -3.09 12.47
N LYS A 294 -22.84 -2.05 12.52
CA LYS A 294 -24.22 -2.11 11.98
C LYS A 294 -24.23 -2.50 10.50
N GLY A 295 -23.31 -1.95 9.71
CA GLY A 295 -23.12 -2.34 8.32
C GLY A 295 -22.72 -3.81 8.16
N ILE A 296 -21.79 -4.30 8.99
CA ILE A 296 -21.37 -5.72 8.99
C ILE A 296 -22.55 -6.63 9.33
N VAL A 297 -23.30 -6.31 10.38
CA VAL A 297 -24.50 -7.06 10.78
C VAL A 297 -25.53 -7.10 9.64
N SER A 298 -25.77 -5.97 8.97
CA SER A 298 -26.65 -5.91 7.80
C SER A 298 -26.15 -6.79 6.65
N GLY A 299 -24.85 -6.77 6.36
CA GLY A 299 -24.24 -7.63 5.35
C GLY A 299 -24.40 -9.12 5.67
N CYS A 300 -24.19 -9.52 6.93
CA CYS A 300 -24.40 -10.89 7.38
C CYS A 300 -25.86 -11.34 7.21
N GLN A 301 -26.82 -10.49 7.57
CA GLN A 301 -28.26 -10.75 7.38
C GLN A 301 -28.64 -10.91 5.90
N GLN A 302 -28.08 -10.08 5.02
CA GLN A 302 -28.27 -10.21 3.56
C GLN A 302 -27.69 -11.53 3.03
N SER A 303 -26.58 -11.99 3.61
CA SER A 303 -25.86 -13.22 3.23
C SER A 303 -26.40 -14.51 3.86
N ASP A 304 -27.38 -14.43 4.76
CA ASP A 304 -27.86 -15.56 5.56
C ASP A 304 -26.74 -16.24 6.39
N CYS A 305 -25.82 -15.45 6.94
CA CYS A 305 -24.77 -15.92 7.86
C CYS A 305 -24.81 -15.18 9.20
N ALA A 306 -24.23 -15.80 10.23
CA ALA A 306 -24.09 -15.19 11.55
C ALA A 306 -22.81 -14.37 11.66
N LEU A 307 -22.86 -13.18 12.27
CA LEU A 307 -21.65 -12.54 12.79
C LEU A 307 -21.25 -13.29 14.07
N LEU A 308 -20.19 -14.09 14.00
CA LEU A 308 -19.80 -15.00 15.09
C LEU A 308 -18.95 -14.31 16.15
N GLY A 309 -18.19 -13.29 15.75
CA GLY A 309 -17.35 -12.50 16.63
C GLY A 309 -16.39 -11.63 15.84
N GLY A 310 -15.61 -10.82 16.53
CA GLY A 310 -14.61 -9.96 15.92
C GLY A 310 -13.59 -9.48 16.94
N GLU A 311 -12.62 -8.70 16.49
CA GLU A 311 -11.56 -8.13 17.31
C GLU A 311 -11.40 -6.63 17.00
N THR A 312 -11.07 -5.82 18.01
CA THR A 312 -10.88 -4.37 17.87
C THR A 312 -9.53 -3.97 18.43
N ALA A 313 -8.70 -3.33 17.61
CA ALA A 313 -7.33 -2.94 17.96
C ALA A 313 -7.09 -1.43 17.79
N GLU A 314 -6.62 -0.78 18.86
CA GLU A 314 -6.13 0.61 18.85
C GLU A 314 -4.61 0.64 18.68
N MET A 315 -4.14 1.36 17.65
CA MET A 315 -2.74 1.42 17.22
C MET A 315 -2.38 2.84 16.73
N PRO A 316 -2.25 3.83 17.64
CA PRO A 316 -2.11 5.25 17.30
C PRO A 316 -0.82 5.62 16.55
N ASP A 317 0.24 4.82 16.68
CA ASP A 317 1.49 5.01 15.94
C ASP A 317 1.48 4.37 14.54
N PHE A 318 0.43 3.61 14.21
CA PHE A 318 0.32 2.87 12.94
C PHE A 318 -0.71 3.51 11.99
N TYR A 319 -1.89 3.84 12.50
CA TYR A 319 -2.95 4.50 11.73
C TYR A 319 -2.96 6.00 11.99
N ALA A 320 -3.35 6.78 10.97
CA ALA A 320 -3.58 8.20 11.17
C ALA A 320 -4.86 8.44 11.99
N ASP A 321 -4.93 9.57 12.68
CA ASP A 321 -6.11 9.93 13.47
C ASP A 321 -7.37 9.99 12.60
N GLY A 322 -8.44 9.37 13.10
CA GLY A 322 -9.72 9.24 12.39
C GLY A 322 -9.74 8.18 11.29
N GLU A 323 -8.64 7.47 11.06
CA GLU A 323 -8.59 6.38 10.07
C GLU A 323 -8.65 5.01 10.73
N TYR A 324 -9.38 4.10 10.08
CA TYR A 324 -9.47 2.70 10.47
C TYR A 324 -9.29 1.77 9.26
N ASP A 325 -8.92 0.52 9.53
CA ASP A 325 -8.88 -0.56 8.55
C ASP A 325 -9.76 -1.72 9.00
N LEU A 326 -10.28 -2.46 8.01
CA LEU A 326 -11.22 -3.55 8.21
C LEU A 326 -10.74 -4.78 7.47
N SER A 327 -10.70 -5.91 8.17
CA SER A 327 -10.52 -7.24 7.57
C SER A 327 -11.69 -8.14 7.96
N GLY A 328 -12.17 -8.92 6.99
CA GLY A 328 -13.33 -9.77 7.13
C GLY A 328 -12.99 -11.21 6.79
N PHE A 329 -13.64 -12.15 7.47
CA PHE A 329 -13.40 -13.58 7.32
C PHE A 329 -14.74 -14.31 7.21
N ALA A 330 -15.02 -14.88 6.05
CA ALA A 330 -16.24 -15.64 5.82
C ALA A 330 -15.92 -17.14 5.78
N VAL A 331 -16.76 -17.95 6.42
CA VAL A 331 -16.72 -19.42 6.31
C VAL A 331 -18.09 -19.90 5.86
N GLY A 332 -18.10 -20.70 4.80
CA GLY A 332 -19.26 -21.39 4.27
C GLY A 332 -19.06 -22.90 4.17
N ILE A 333 -20.08 -23.60 3.69
CA ILE A 333 -20.06 -25.04 3.49
C ILE A 333 -20.67 -25.42 2.14
N VAL A 334 -20.09 -26.45 1.51
CA VAL A 334 -20.60 -27.04 0.26
C VAL A 334 -20.38 -28.56 0.28
N LYS A 335 -21.31 -29.34 -0.27
CA LYS A 335 -21.10 -30.78 -0.44
C LYS A 335 -20.02 -31.04 -1.48
N LYS A 336 -19.19 -32.08 -1.28
CA LYS A 336 -18.06 -32.38 -2.17
C LYS A 336 -18.49 -32.57 -3.63
N GLU A 337 -19.60 -33.25 -3.85
CA GLU A 337 -20.18 -33.52 -5.17
C GLU A 337 -20.89 -32.32 -5.80
N SER A 338 -21.12 -31.25 -5.03
CA SER A 338 -21.82 -30.03 -5.48
C SER A 338 -20.88 -28.85 -5.70
N VAL A 339 -19.56 -29.04 -5.53
CA VAL A 339 -18.57 -27.98 -5.75
C VAL A 339 -18.62 -27.52 -7.22
N ILE A 340 -18.75 -26.22 -7.41
CA ILE A 340 -18.65 -25.59 -8.72
C ILE A 340 -17.20 -25.16 -8.94
N ASP A 341 -16.53 -25.80 -9.91
CA ASP A 341 -15.09 -25.62 -10.14
C ASP A 341 -14.72 -25.31 -11.60
N GLY A 342 -15.70 -25.11 -12.47
CA GLY A 342 -15.47 -24.73 -13.86
C GLY A 342 -15.04 -25.87 -14.79
N LYS A 343 -14.71 -27.07 -14.29
CA LYS A 343 -14.13 -28.14 -15.11
C LYS A 343 -15.03 -28.63 -16.24
N ASN A 344 -16.34 -28.50 -16.07
CA ASN A 344 -17.36 -28.94 -17.04
C ASN A 344 -17.80 -27.83 -18.01
N ILE A 345 -17.11 -26.67 -17.99
CA ILE A 345 -17.34 -25.60 -18.96
C ILE A 345 -16.91 -26.05 -20.35
N THR A 346 -17.74 -25.74 -21.33
CA THR A 346 -17.59 -26.15 -22.73
C THR A 346 -17.93 -24.99 -23.66
N VAL A 347 -17.42 -25.03 -24.89
CA VAL A 347 -17.74 -24.03 -25.92
C VAL A 347 -19.24 -23.95 -26.16
N GLY A 348 -19.76 -22.72 -26.25
CA GLY A 348 -21.18 -22.44 -26.42
C GLY A 348 -21.99 -22.39 -25.13
N ASP A 349 -21.37 -22.62 -23.96
CA ASP A 349 -21.99 -22.24 -22.69
C ASP A 349 -22.18 -20.72 -22.62
N VAL A 350 -23.22 -20.29 -21.90
CA VAL A 350 -23.67 -18.90 -21.85
C VAL A 350 -23.13 -18.22 -20.60
N LEU A 351 -22.69 -16.97 -20.74
CA LEU A 351 -22.34 -16.11 -19.61
C LEU A 351 -23.55 -15.26 -19.23
N LEU A 352 -24.00 -15.41 -17.99
CA LEU A 352 -25.00 -14.58 -17.35
C LEU A 352 -24.32 -13.58 -16.41
N GLY A 353 -24.61 -12.30 -16.53
CA GLY A 353 -24.10 -11.24 -15.68
C GLY A 353 -25.15 -10.74 -14.70
N LEU A 354 -24.77 -10.64 -13.42
CA LEU A 354 -25.56 -9.98 -12.38
C LEU A 354 -25.09 -8.53 -12.21
N PRO A 355 -26.00 -7.54 -12.25
CA PRO A 355 -25.65 -6.13 -12.19
C PRO A 355 -24.99 -5.75 -10.86
N SER A 356 -23.99 -4.89 -10.94
CA SER A 356 -23.40 -4.22 -9.78
C SER A 356 -24.20 -2.98 -9.39
N SER A 357 -24.04 -2.54 -8.13
CA SER A 357 -24.57 -1.27 -7.61
C SER A 357 -23.72 -0.06 -8.02
N GLY A 358 -22.60 -0.28 -8.71
CA GLY A 358 -21.59 0.73 -9.02
C GLY A 358 -20.20 0.12 -8.98
N VAL A 359 -19.23 0.89 -8.48
CA VAL A 359 -17.79 0.52 -8.48
C VAL A 359 -17.48 -0.63 -7.50
N HIS A 360 -18.40 -0.94 -6.59
CA HIS A 360 -18.24 -1.92 -5.50
C HIS A 360 -17.09 -1.51 -4.56
N SER A 361 -16.13 -2.39 -4.25
CA SER A 361 -14.99 -2.09 -3.37
C SER A 361 -13.63 -2.12 -4.08
N ASN A 362 -13.60 -2.02 -5.41
CA ASN A 362 -12.38 -2.12 -6.22
C ASN A 362 -12.11 -0.85 -7.04
N GLY A 363 -10.85 -0.57 -7.38
CA GLY A 363 -10.51 0.57 -8.26
C GLY A 363 -10.46 1.95 -7.59
N PHE A 364 -10.71 2.05 -6.28
CA PHE A 364 -10.86 3.34 -5.58
C PHE A 364 -9.59 4.21 -5.56
N SER A 365 -8.40 3.61 -5.68
CA SER A 365 -7.17 4.38 -5.86
C SER A 365 -7.18 5.20 -7.16
N LEU A 366 -7.69 4.62 -8.25
CA LEU A 366 -7.85 5.33 -9.53
C LEU A 366 -9.00 6.32 -9.45
N VAL A 367 -10.14 5.94 -8.86
CA VAL A 367 -11.28 6.86 -8.64
C VAL A 367 -10.83 8.14 -7.93
N ARG A 368 -10.04 8.03 -6.85
CA ARG A 368 -9.54 9.19 -6.11
C ARG A 368 -8.65 10.10 -6.95
N ARG A 369 -7.87 9.53 -7.88
CA ARG A 369 -7.05 10.31 -8.82
C ARG A 369 -7.91 11.00 -9.88
N VAL A 370 -8.91 10.31 -10.41
CA VAL A 370 -9.87 10.88 -11.36
C VAL A 370 -10.64 12.02 -10.72
N LEU A 371 -11.11 11.84 -9.47
CA LEU A 371 -11.79 12.89 -8.72
C LEU A 371 -10.90 14.14 -8.61
N LYS A 372 -9.65 13.96 -8.14
CA LYS A 372 -8.66 15.05 -8.03
C LYS A 372 -8.37 15.73 -9.37
N GLN A 373 -8.29 14.98 -10.47
CA GLN A 373 -8.02 15.50 -11.81
C GLN A 373 -9.22 16.25 -12.39
N SER A 374 -10.44 15.78 -12.13
CA SER A 374 -11.67 16.40 -12.64
C SER A 374 -11.97 17.75 -11.98
N GLY A 375 -11.45 17.98 -10.78
CA GLY A 375 -11.74 19.17 -9.98
C GLY A 375 -13.14 19.17 -9.35
N LEU A 376 -13.92 18.09 -9.52
CA LEU A 376 -15.20 17.90 -8.85
C LEU A 376 -14.97 17.40 -7.42
N SER A 377 -15.92 17.74 -6.56
CA SER A 377 -16.04 17.26 -5.19
C SER A 377 -17.05 16.12 -5.10
N LEU A 378 -17.01 15.37 -3.99
CA LEU A 378 -17.99 14.31 -3.70
C LEU A 378 -19.43 14.83 -3.55
N LYS A 379 -19.61 16.14 -3.37
CA LYS A 379 -20.92 16.79 -3.23
C LYS A 379 -21.51 17.24 -4.57
N ASP A 380 -20.70 17.25 -5.63
CA ASP A 380 -21.18 17.62 -6.95
C ASP A 380 -22.02 16.49 -7.57
N GLN A 381 -22.96 16.88 -8.42
CA GLN A 381 -23.82 15.95 -9.13
C GLN A 381 -22.99 15.07 -10.08
N LEU A 382 -23.23 13.76 -10.07
CA LEU A 382 -22.63 12.85 -11.05
C LEU A 382 -23.21 13.17 -12.45
N PRO A 383 -22.37 13.49 -13.46
CA PRO A 383 -22.86 13.73 -14.81
C PRO A 383 -23.70 12.58 -15.36
N GLY A 384 -24.90 12.90 -15.84
CA GLY A 384 -25.85 11.90 -16.36
C GLY A 384 -26.62 11.12 -15.28
N SER A 385 -26.61 11.58 -14.03
CA SER A 385 -27.35 10.98 -12.92
C SER A 385 -28.02 12.02 -12.03
N SER A 386 -29.02 11.62 -11.24
CA SER A 386 -29.70 12.47 -10.25
C SER A 386 -29.02 12.48 -8.87
N VAL A 387 -28.03 11.60 -8.65
CA VAL A 387 -27.29 11.50 -7.38
C VAL A 387 -25.94 12.23 -7.46
N THR A 388 -25.36 12.51 -6.30
CA THR A 388 -24.01 13.06 -6.17
C THR A 388 -22.93 12.02 -6.50
N LEU A 389 -21.71 12.48 -6.77
CA LEU A 389 -20.54 11.61 -6.92
C LEU A 389 -20.29 10.77 -5.67
N GLY A 390 -20.41 11.38 -4.48
CA GLY A 390 -20.24 10.69 -3.20
C GLY A 390 -21.24 9.55 -3.03
N GLU A 391 -22.53 9.80 -3.26
CA GLU A 391 -23.57 8.77 -3.18
C GLU A 391 -23.33 7.62 -4.17
N ALA A 392 -22.97 7.93 -5.42
CA ALA A 392 -22.70 6.92 -6.43
C ALA A 392 -21.47 6.05 -6.12
N LEU A 393 -20.40 6.67 -5.59
CA LEU A 393 -19.15 5.98 -5.24
C LEU A 393 -19.25 5.23 -3.91
N MET A 394 -20.07 5.70 -2.97
CA MET A 394 -20.30 5.07 -1.66
C MET A 394 -21.45 4.07 -1.65
N ALA A 395 -22.09 3.80 -2.80
CA ALA A 395 -23.05 2.72 -2.93
C ALA A 395 -22.43 1.39 -2.45
N PRO A 396 -23.09 0.65 -1.53
CA PRO A 396 -22.55 -0.59 -0.99
C PRO A 396 -22.48 -1.68 -2.06
N THR A 397 -21.46 -2.54 -1.96
CA THR A 397 -21.29 -3.71 -2.80
C THR A 397 -22.49 -4.64 -2.68
N CYS A 398 -22.99 -5.14 -3.81
CA CYS A 398 -24.10 -6.08 -3.84
C CYS A 398 -23.68 -7.42 -3.23
N ILE A 399 -24.52 -8.00 -2.39
CA ILE A 399 -24.36 -9.35 -1.87
C ILE A 399 -25.20 -10.30 -2.73
N TYR A 400 -24.54 -11.20 -3.46
CA TYR A 400 -25.19 -12.06 -4.45
C TYR A 400 -25.59 -13.43 -3.90
N VAL A 401 -25.28 -13.74 -2.63
CA VAL A 401 -25.40 -15.08 -2.04
C VAL A 401 -26.76 -15.73 -2.31
N LYS A 402 -27.86 -15.07 -1.93
CA LYS A 402 -29.21 -15.63 -2.08
C LYS A 402 -29.57 -15.87 -3.54
N GLN A 403 -29.27 -14.92 -4.42
CA GLN A 403 -29.55 -15.03 -5.84
C GLN A 403 -28.72 -16.14 -6.51
N VAL A 404 -27.44 -16.23 -6.19
CA VAL A 404 -26.55 -17.25 -6.76
C VAL A 404 -26.96 -18.64 -6.29
N LEU A 405 -27.26 -18.83 -5.01
CA LEU A 405 -27.73 -20.12 -4.49
C LEU A 405 -29.10 -20.52 -5.09
N ASP A 406 -30.00 -19.57 -5.32
CA ASP A 406 -31.25 -19.81 -6.06
C ASP A 406 -30.97 -20.31 -7.48
N ILE A 407 -30.10 -19.62 -8.23
CA ILE A 407 -29.72 -20.03 -9.59
C ILE A 407 -29.05 -21.42 -9.60
N ILE A 408 -28.16 -21.70 -8.63
CA ILE A 408 -27.53 -23.01 -8.49
C ILE A 408 -28.58 -24.11 -8.27
N SER A 409 -29.62 -23.84 -7.48
CA SER A 409 -30.69 -24.80 -7.21
C SER A 409 -31.48 -25.21 -8.46
N LYS A 410 -31.52 -24.35 -9.49
CA LYS A 410 -32.14 -24.62 -10.80
C LYS A 410 -31.28 -25.55 -11.69
N GLY A 411 -30.03 -25.79 -11.31
CA GLY A 411 -29.08 -26.67 -11.98
C GLY A 411 -28.45 -26.08 -13.23
N GLY A 412 -27.37 -26.70 -13.71
CA GLY A 412 -26.69 -26.33 -14.96
C GLY A 412 -25.69 -25.17 -14.87
N VAL A 413 -25.43 -24.66 -13.66
CA VAL A 413 -24.29 -23.77 -13.38
C VAL A 413 -23.00 -24.57 -13.40
N LYS A 414 -22.03 -24.10 -14.17
CA LYS A 414 -20.74 -24.78 -14.40
C LYS A 414 -19.55 -24.00 -13.82
N GLY A 415 -19.66 -22.69 -13.73
CA GLY A 415 -18.64 -21.81 -13.16
C GLY A 415 -19.23 -20.48 -12.71
N ILE A 416 -18.58 -19.83 -11.76
CA ILE A 416 -19.01 -18.55 -11.19
C ILE A 416 -17.77 -17.69 -10.96
N ALA A 417 -17.77 -16.46 -11.47
CA ALA A 417 -16.69 -15.50 -11.29
C ALA A 417 -17.21 -14.23 -10.61
N HIS A 418 -16.67 -13.92 -9.44
CA HIS A 418 -16.88 -12.63 -8.78
C HIS A 418 -15.98 -11.57 -9.44
N ILE A 419 -16.57 -10.46 -9.88
CA ILE A 419 -15.86 -9.44 -10.65
C ILE A 419 -15.34 -8.35 -9.70
N THR A 420 -14.08 -8.50 -9.29
CA THR A 420 -13.37 -7.60 -8.37
C THR A 420 -12.19 -6.91 -9.08
N GLY A 421 -11.07 -6.67 -8.38
CA GLY A 421 -9.84 -6.18 -8.99
C GLY A 421 -9.39 -7.10 -10.14
N GLY A 422 -8.99 -6.51 -11.27
CA GLY A 422 -8.72 -7.26 -12.50
C GLY A 422 -9.93 -7.38 -13.45
N GLY A 423 -11.12 -6.94 -13.00
CA GLY A 423 -12.30 -6.76 -13.84
C GLY A 423 -12.69 -8.03 -14.58
N PHE A 424 -13.19 -7.91 -15.80
CA PHE A 424 -13.56 -9.10 -16.60
C PHE A 424 -12.32 -9.86 -17.06
N THR A 425 -11.28 -9.11 -17.45
CA THR A 425 -10.06 -9.62 -18.06
C THR A 425 -9.38 -10.66 -17.19
N ASP A 426 -9.27 -10.42 -15.88
CA ASP A 426 -8.50 -11.28 -14.98
C ASP A 426 -9.39 -12.22 -14.15
N ASN A 427 -10.69 -11.94 -13.97
CA ASN A 427 -11.57 -12.76 -13.12
C ASN A 427 -12.31 -13.87 -13.89
N ILE A 428 -12.86 -13.59 -15.07
CA ILE A 428 -13.63 -14.59 -15.85
C ILE A 428 -12.75 -15.81 -16.23
N PRO A 429 -11.50 -15.63 -16.72
CA PRO A 429 -10.69 -16.79 -17.11
C PRO A 429 -10.29 -17.71 -15.95
N ARG A 430 -10.38 -17.28 -14.68
CA ARG A 430 -9.97 -18.08 -13.51
C ARG A 430 -10.77 -19.37 -13.35
N VAL A 431 -12.01 -19.38 -13.85
CA VAL A 431 -12.89 -20.56 -13.79
C VAL A 431 -12.86 -21.39 -15.06
N PHE A 432 -12.09 -21.01 -16.08
CA PHE A 432 -12.10 -21.70 -17.37
C PHE A 432 -11.05 -22.80 -17.43
N PRO A 433 -11.40 -23.99 -17.97
CA PRO A 433 -10.43 -24.97 -18.43
C PRO A 433 -9.47 -24.35 -19.46
N LYS A 434 -8.24 -24.90 -19.54
CA LYS A 434 -7.24 -24.47 -20.54
C LYS A 434 -7.78 -24.58 -21.96
N GLY A 435 -7.49 -23.58 -22.80
CA GLY A 435 -7.92 -23.53 -24.20
C GLY A 435 -9.37 -23.07 -24.40
N LEU A 436 -10.02 -22.60 -23.33
CA LEU A 436 -11.30 -21.89 -23.40
C LEU A 436 -11.13 -20.41 -23.01
N GLY A 437 -11.86 -19.57 -23.72
CA GLY A 437 -11.94 -18.13 -23.48
C GLY A 437 -13.39 -17.66 -23.52
N ALA A 438 -13.61 -16.38 -23.23
CA ALA A 438 -14.94 -15.76 -23.27
C ALA A 438 -15.01 -14.72 -24.38
N ILE A 439 -16.17 -14.63 -25.02
CA ILE A 439 -16.56 -13.44 -25.79
C ILE A 439 -17.65 -12.70 -25.01
N ILE A 440 -17.41 -11.43 -24.76
CA ILE A 440 -18.35 -10.52 -24.10
C ILE A 440 -19.00 -9.66 -25.16
N TYR A 441 -20.32 -9.63 -25.17
CA TYR A 441 -21.11 -8.80 -26.07
C TYR A 441 -21.12 -7.37 -25.55
N LYS A 442 -20.67 -6.44 -26.38
CA LYS A 442 -20.83 -5.02 -26.11
C LYS A 442 -22.32 -4.68 -26.11
N ASP A 443 -22.69 -3.69 -25.30
CA ASP A 443 -24.05 -3.15 -25.21
C ASP A 443 -25.14 -4.15 -24.77
N SER A 444 -24.77 -5.32 -24.24
CA SER A 444 -25.74 -6.31 -23.74
C SER A 444 -26.23 -6.04 -22.32
N TRP A 445 -25.73 -4.99 -21.67
CA TRP A 445 -26.26 -4.41 -20.43
C TRP A 445 -26.02 -2.91 -20.42
N VAL A 446 -26.71 -2.21 -19.52
CA VAL A 446 -26.52 -0.77 -19.32
C VAL A 446 -25.34 -0.53 -18.39
N VAL A 447 -24.27 0.07 -18.92
CA VAL A 447 -23.12 0.51 -18.11
C VAL A 447 -23.52 1.72 -17.26
N PRO A 448 -23.40 1.65 -15.91
CA PRO A 448 -23.77 2.76 -15.03
C PRO A 448 -23.02 4.06 -15.33
N PRO A 449 -23.67 5.25 -15.19
CA PRO A 449 -23.06 6.55 -15.53
C PRO A 449 -21.73 6.84 -14.82
N VAL A 450 -21.52 6.31 -13.61
CA VAL A 450 -20.28 6.50 -12.84
C VAL A 450 -19.05 6.00 -13.61
N PHE A 451 -19.15 4.91 -14.38
CA PHE A 451 -18.02 4.41 -15.17
C PHE A 451 -17.72 5.28 -16.38
N LYS A 452 -18.75 5.83 -17.03
CA LYS A 452 -18.59 6.78 -18.14
C LYS A 452 -17.87 8.04 -17.65
N TRP A 453 -18.31 8.58 -16.51
CA TRP A 453 -17.65 9.72 -15.88
C TRP A 453 -16.20 9.41 -15.50
N ILE A 454 -15.93 8.27 -14.84
CA ILE A 454 -14.56 7.84 -14.49
C ILE A 454 -13.68 7.81 -15.74
N GLN A 455 -14.16 7.20 -16.81
CA GLN A 455 -13.44 7.04 -18.06
C GLN A 455 -13.12 8.39 -18.70
N GLU A 456 -14.11 9.25 -18.87
CA GLU A 456 -13.98 10.56 -19.52
C GLU A 456 -13.09 11.50 -18.71
N ALA A 457 -13.33 11.62 -17.40
CA ALA A 457 -12.59 12.52 -16.53
C ALA A 457 -11.13 12.06 -16.32
N GLY A 458 -10.91 10.75 -16.31
CA GLY A 458 -9.58 10.14 -16.18
C GLY A 458 -8.82 9.96 -17.51
N ARG A 459 -9.51 10.13 -18.65
CA ARG A 459 -9.00 9.75 -19.98
C ARG A 459 -8.48 8.31 -20.00
N ILE A 460 -9.20 7.41 -19.37
CA ILE A 460 -8.77 6.02 -19.15
C ILE A 460 -9.08 5.20 -20.41
N GLU A 461 -8.12 4.41 -20.87
CA GLU A 461 -8.34 3.51 -21.98
C GLU A 461 -9.40 2.46 -21.67
N ASP A 462 -10.14 2.07 -22.69
CA ASP A 462 -11.16 1.04 -22.67
C ASP A 462 -10.70 -0.30 -22.05
N SER A 463 -9.48 -0.72 -22.39
CA SER A 463 -8.82 -1.93 -21.86
C SER A 463 -8.60 -1.82 -20.34
N GLU A 464 -8.12 -0.67 -19.88
CA GLU A 464 -7.83 -0.38 -18.47
C GLU A 464 -9.12 -0.24 -17.64
N MET A 465 -10.17 0.37 -18.21
CA MET A 465 -11.50 0.41 -17.59
C MET A 465 -12.01 -1.00 -17.29
N ARG A 466 -11.94 -1.91 -18.29
CA ARG A 466 -12.42 -3.29 -18.17
C ARG A 466 -11.55 -4.21 -17.32
N ARG A 467 -10.29 -3.82 -17.12
CA ARG A 467 -9.34 -4.50 -16.21
C ARG A 467 -9.45 -3.98 -14.79
N THR A 468 -9.80 -2.72 -14.58
CA THR A 468 -9.85 -2.13 -13.23
C THR A 468 -11.22 -2.28 -12.59
N PHE A 469 -12.27 -2.12 -13.39
CA PHE A 469 -13.65 -1.99 -12.91
C PHE A 469 -14.54 -3.14 -13.39
N ASN A 470 -15.63 -3.34 -12.65
CA ASN A 470 -16.66 -4.33 -12.99
C ASN A 470 -17.59 -3.90 -14.13
N MET A 471 -17.51 -2.63 -14.57
CA MET A 471 -18.27 -2.06 -15.69
C MET A 471 -19.79 -2.24 -15.62
N GLY A 472 -20.35 -2.46 -14.43
CA GLY A 472 -21.79 -2.66 -14.22
C GLY A 472 -22.22 -4.10 -13.95
N ILE A 473 -21.29 -5.08 -13.98
CA ILE A 473 -21.59 -6.49 -13.69
C ILE A 473 -20.66 -6.97 -12.58
N GLY A 474 -21.20 -7.27 -11.39
CA GLY A 474 -20.38 -7.69 -10.25
C GLY A 474 -20.22 -9.21 -10.13
N MET A 475 -21.05 -10.02 -10.79
CA MET A 475 -20.96 -11.48 -10.75
C MET A 475 -21.28 -12.06 -12.11
N VAL A 476 -20.53 -13.07 -12.55
CA VAL A 476 -20.76 -13.79 -13.81
C VAL A 476 -20.95 -15.28 -13.54
N LEU A 477 -22.04 -15.85 -14.06
CA LEU A 477 -22.31 -17.28 -14.02
C LEU A 477 -22.17 -17.88 -15.42
N VAL A 478 -21.47 -19.00 -15.51
CA VAL A 478 -21.33 -19.79 -16.73
C VAL A 478 -22.31 -20.94 -16.64
N VAL A 479 -23.28 -20.98 -17.55
CA VAL A 479 -24.39 -21.94 -17.52
C VAL A 479 -24.57 -22.61 -18.87
N ASN A 480 -25.19 -23.79 -18.87
CA ASN A 480 -25.64 -24.38 -20.13
C ASN A 480 -26.79 -23.54 -20.76
N LYS A 481 -27.06 -23.76 -22.05
CA LYS A 481 -28.08 -22.99 -22.80
C LYS A 481 -29.50 -23.16 -22.24
N GLU A 482 -29.86 -24.34 -21.74
CA GLU A 482 -31.20 -24.61 -21.20
C GLU A 482 -31.45 -23.80 -19.92
N THR A 483 -30.49 -23.82 -19.00
CA THR A 483 -30.50 -23.03 -17.77
C THR A 483 -30.52 -21.54 -18.07
N ALA A 484 -29.74 -21.07 -19.06
CA ALA A 484 -29.79 -19.68 -19.49
C ALA A 484 -31.20 -19.25 -19.93
N LEU A 485 -31.88 -20.08 -20.73
CA LEU A 485 -33.25 -19.78 -21.16
C LEU A 485 -34.24 -19.74 -19.99
N LYS A 486 -34.11 -20.64 -19.02
CA LYS A 486 -34.94 -20.64 -17.80
C LYS A 486 -34.76 -19.35 -17.00
N ILE A 487 -33.52 -18.97 -16.72
CA ILE A 487 -33.20 -17.79 -15.91
C ILE A 487 -33.62 -16.49 -16.63
N LEU A 488 -33.38 -16.39 -17.94
CA LEU A 488 -33.72 -15.19 -18.72
C LEU A 488 -35.22 -15.10 -19.03
N GLY A 489 -35.95 -16.23 -19.06
CA GLY A 489 -37.38 -16.26 -19.34
C GLY A 489 -38.28 -15.97 -18.13
N GLU A 490 -37.73 -16.03 -16.91
CA GLU A 490 -38.42 -15.65 -15.68
C GLU A 490 -38.42 -14.12 -15.51
N GLU A 491 -39.21 -13.39 -16.31
CA GLU A 491 -39.42 -11.93 -16.17
C GLU A 491 -40.25 -11.55 -14.93
N HIS A 492 -40.14 -12.27 -13.82
CA HIS A 492 -41.00 -12.08 -12.63
C HIS A 492 -40.17 -11.76 -11.39
N GLY A 493 -39.59 -10.55 -11.36
CA GLY A 493 -39.27 -9.84 -10.12
C GLY A 493 -37.79 -9.50 -9.87
N ALA A 494 -37.55 -8.19 -9.69
CA ALA A 494 -36.47 -7.50 -8.98
C ALA A 494 -34.97 -7.78 -9.30
N SER A 495 -34.57 -8.91 -9.88
CA SER A 495 -33.15 -9.12 -10.23
C SER A 495 -32.96 -9.27 -11.74
N THR A 496 -32.51 -8.18 -12.35
CA THR A 496 -32.16 -8.14 -13.77
C THR A 496 -30.93 -9.01 -13.99
N THR A 497 -31.05 -10.11 -14.72
CA THR A 497 -29.90 -10.92 -15.16
C THR A 497 -29.70 -10.68 -16.65
N TYR A 498 -28.45 -10.45 -17.06
CA TYR A 498 -28.13 -10.17 -18.46
C TYR A 498 -27.44 -11.36 -19.12
N ARG A 499 -27.77 -11.67 -20.37
CA ARG A 499 -26.90 -12.49 -21.20
C ARG A 499 -25.74 -11.61 -21.69
N ILE A 500 -24.55 -11.82 -21.17
CA ILE A 500 -23.39 -10.95 -21.45
C ILE A 500 -22.39 -11.54 -22.43
N GLY A 501 -22.49 -12.83 -22.74
CA GLY A 501 -21.48 -13.47 -23.57
C GLY A 501 -21.67 -14.97 -23.73
N GLU A 502 -20.65 -15.60 -24.29
CA GLU A 502 -20.55 -17.04 -24.42
C GLU A 502 -19.10 -17.54 -24.36
N VAL A 503 -18.95 -18.82 -24.07
CA VAL A 503 -17.65 -19.50 -24.03
C VAL A 503 -17.22 -19.86 -25.45
N ILE A 504 -15.97 -19.56 -25.79
CA ILE A 504 -15.35 -19.82 -27.09
C ILE A 504 -14.05 -20.60 -26.92
N HIS A 505 -13.51 -21.13 -28.02
CA HIS A 505 -12.12 -21.58 -28.04
C HIS A 505 -11.16 -20.38 -27.96
N GLY A 506 -10.03 -20.56 -27.29
CA GLY A 506 -8.99 -19.54 -27.15
C GLY A 506 -8.57 -19.38 -25.70
N ASP A 507 -7.96 -18.24 -25.38
CA ASP A 507 -7.56 -17.90 -24.02
C ASP A 507 -8.00 -16.47 -23.69
N GLY A 508 -8.38 -16.24 -22.43
CA GLY A 508 -8.74 -14.91 -21.94
C GLY A 508 -10.13 -14.41 -22.36
N VAL A 509 -10.28 -13.10 -22.44
CA VAL A 509 -11.55 -12.42 -22.72
C VAL A 509 -11.43 -11.54 -23.97
N SER A 510 -12.37 -11.69 -24.89
CA SER A 510 -12.54 -10.86 -26.09
C SER A 510 -13.86 -10.12 -26.04
N TYR A 511 -13.97 -9.01 -26.77
CA TYR A 511 -15.15 -8.14 -26.77
C TYR A 511 -15.66 -7.96 -28.18
N ARG A 512 -16.96 -8.23 -28.41
CA ARG A 512 -17.59 -8.16 -29.72
C ARG A 512 -18.73 -7.17 -29.77
#